data_AF-A0A897N150-F1
#
_entry.id   AF-A0A897N150-F1
#
_cell.length_a   1.000
_cell.length_b   1.000
_cell.length_c   1.000
_cell.angle_alpha   90.00
_cell.angle_beta   90.00
_cell.angle_gamma   90.00
#
_symmetry.space_group_name_H-M   'P 1'
#
loop_
_entity.id
_entity.type
_entity.pdbx_description
1 polymer ?
#
loop_
_entity_poly.entity_id
_entity_poly.type
_entity_poly.pdbx_seq_one_letter_code
_entity_poly.pdbx_strand_id
1 'polypeptide(L)'
;MKPYRESPVVTHTVRAVVPFILTFGLFTLLHGTKSVGGGFQGGVIVASVAVLFSFAFGVSQTEATLPGVRIVAFAALGLLSFAAVAVAALVVGRPFLDTTAFGVSPVYPVEAIEVAIGVTVASVVTGLFFELARADDA
;
A
#
# COMPACT_ATOMS: atom_id res chain seq x y z
N MET A 1 19.30 -2.45 26.61
CA MET A 1 19.06 -2.96 25.24
C MET A 1 20.40 -3.29 24.58
N LYS A 2 20.50 -4.43 23.88
CA LYS A 2 21.65 -4.66 22.99
C LYS A 2 21.55 -3.65 21.84
N PRO A 3 22.64 -2.92 21.50
CA PRO A 3 22.61 -2.03 20.35
C PRO A 3 22.24 -2.84 19.10
N TYR A 4 21.37 -2.26 18.26
CA TYR A 4 21.05 -2.79 16.94
C TYR A 4 22.36 -3.13 16.23
N ARG A 5 22.57 -4.43 15.96
CA ARG A 5 23.71 -4.89 15.17
C ARG A 5 23.23 -5.09 13.75
N GLU A 6 23.63 -4.17 12.89
CA GLU A 6 23.52 -4.35 11.45
C GLU A 6 24.12 -5.71 11.07
N SER A 7 23.29 -6.59 10.53
CA SER A 7 23.73 -7.83 9.92
C SER A 7 23.90 -7.57 8.43
N PRO A 8 25.13 -7.58 7.89
CA PRO A 8 25.35 -7.37 6.46
C PRO A 8 24.51 -8.33 5.62
N VAL A 9 24.36 -9.58 6.07
CA VAL A 9 23.53 -10.58 5.39
C VAL A 9 22.07 -10.13 5.30
N VAL A 10 21.47 -9.68 6.41
CA VAL A 10 20.08 -9.23 6.44
C VAL A 10 19.90 -7.98 5.57
N THR A 11 20.75 -6.97 5.75
CA THR A 11 20.70 -5.71 5.02
C THR A 11 20.83 -5.90 3.50
N HIS A 12 21.78 -6.72 3.05
CA HIS A 12 21.94 -7.04 1.63
C HIS A 12 20.76 -7.86 1.08
N THR A 13 20.26 -8.82 1.86
CA THR A 13 19.11 -9.66 1.44
C THR A 13 17.85 -8.81 1.27
N VAL A 14 17.54 -7.93 2.21
CA VAL A 14 16.37 -7.04 2.09
C VAL A 14 16.50 -6.15 0.85
N ARG A 15 17.65 -5.52 0.62
CA ARG A 15 17.87 -4.71 -0.60
C ARG A 15 17.67 -5.51 -1.89
N ALA A 16 18.11 -6.77 -1.91
CA ALA A 16 17.96 -7.62 -3.08
C ALA A 16 16.50 -8.06 -3.32
N VAL A 17 15.74 -8.38 -2.26
CA VAL A 17 14.40 -8.97 -2.37
C VAL A 17 13.30 -7.91 -2.53
N VAL A 18 13.47 -6.71 -1.95
CA VAL A 18 12.49 -5.60 -2.04
C VAL A 18 11.99 -5.30 -3.46
N PRO A 19 12.82 -5.18 -4.50
CA PRO A 19 12.30 -4.91 -5.85
C PRO A 19 11.36 -6.02 -6.34
N PHE A 20 11.60 -7.28 -5.97
CA PHE A 20 10.71 -8.38 -6.31
C PHE A 20 9.40 -8.33 -5.53
N ILE A 21 9.44 -7.98 -4.24
CA ILE A 21 8.24 -7.78 -3.42
C ILE A 21 7.38 -6.65 -3.99
N LEU A 22 7.98 -5.51 -4.32
CA LEU A 22 7.25 -4.38 -4.90
C LEU A 22 6.70 -4.71 -6.28
N THR A 23 7.44 -5.41 -7.11
CA THR A 23 6.97 -5.86 -8.44
C THR A 23 5.76 -6.79 -8.29
N PHE A 24 5.85 -7.76 -7.37
CA PHE A 24 4.76 -8.69 -7.11
C PHE A 24 3.53 -7.98 -6.51
N GLY A 25 3.73 -7.11 -5.52
CA GLY A 25 2.67 -6.32 -4.93
C GLY A 25 1.97 -5.43 -5.96
N LEU A 26 2.73 -4.76 -6.84
CA LEU A 26 2.17 -3.95 -7.92
C LEU A 26 1.42 -4.79 -8.95
N PHE A 27 1.93 -5.98 -9.31
CA PHE A 27 1.22 -6.92 -10.16
C PHE A 27 -0.13 -7.31 -9.55
N THR A 28 -0.15 -7.66 -8.26
CA THR A 28 -1.38 -8.00 -7.52
C THR A 28 -2.38 -6.84 -7.47
N LEU A 29 -1.90 -5.59 -7.36
CA LEU A 29 -2.75 -4.39 -7.38
C LEU A 29 -3.36 -4.11 -8.77
N LEU A 30 -2.58 -4.30 -9.83
CA LEU A 30 -2.99 -3.94 -11.20
C LEU A 30 -3.74 -5.05 -11.94
N HIS A 31 -3.79 -6.28 -11.40
CA HIS A 31 -4.37 -7.44 -12.08
C HIS A 31 -5.35 -8.23 -11.20
N GLY A 32 -5.96 -7.62 -10.18
CA GLY A 32 -6.90 -8.31 -9.29
C GLY A 32 -8.16 -8.82 -9.99
N THR A 33 -8.57 -8.17 -11.09
CA THR A 33 -9.72 -8.63 -11.90
C THR A 33 -9.47 -9.92 -12.70
N LYS A 34 -8.20 -10.26 -12.97
CA LYS A 34 -7.79 -11.37 -13.86
C LYS A 34 -7.01 -12.46 -13.13
N SER A 35 -6.66 -12.23 -11.88
CA SER A 35 -5.83 -13.13 -11.08
C SER A 35 -6.34 -13.23 -9.65
N VAL A 36 -5.87 -14.21 -8.88
CA VAL A 36 -6.16 -14.26 -7.44
C VAL A 36 -5.39 -13.14 -6.76
N GLY A 37 -6.10 -12.19 -6.16
CA GLY A 37 -5.47 -10.99 -5.59
C GLY A 37 -6.42 -9.81 -5.52
N GLY A 38 -5.84 -8.61 -5.62
CA GLY A 38 -6.54 -7.33 -5.62
C GLY A 38 -5.90 -6.29 -4.70
N GLY A 39 -6.64 -5.20 -4.48
CA GLY A 39 -6.20 -4.04 -3.72
C GLY A 39 -5.68 -4.37 -2.32
N PHE A 40 -6.44 -5.17 -1.56
CA PHE A 40 -6.09 -5.49 -0.18
C PHE A 40 -4.78 -6.30 -0.08
N GLN A 41 -4.69 -7.45 -0.76
CA GLN A 41 -3.48 -8.28 -0.66
C GLN A 41 -2.26 -7.56 -1.23
N GLY A 42 -2.41 -6.87 -2.37
CA GLY A 42 -1.33 -6.08 -2.96
C GLY A 42 -0.83 -4.97 -2.03
N GLY A 43 -1.75 -4.27 -1.36
CA GLY A 43 -1.43 -3.25 -0.36
C GLY A 43 -0.64 -3.80 0.83
N VAL A 44 -1.04 -4.98 1.36
CA VAL A 44 -0.30 -5.64 2.45
C VAL A 44 1.10 -6.06 2.01
N ILE A 45 1.24 -6.61 0.80
CA ILE A 45 2.55 -6.97 0.23
C ILE A 45 3.45 -5.74 0.13
N VAL A 46 2.94 -4.61 -0.35
CA VAL A 46 3.70 -3.35 -0.42
C VAL A 46 4.07 -2.86 1.00
N ALA A 47 3.15 -2.88 1.96
CA ALA A 47 3.42 -2.48 3.34
C ALA A 47 4.52 -3.33 4.01
N SER A 48 4.64 -4.60 3.64
CA SER A 48 5.67 -5.50 4.18
C SER A 48 7.10 -5.00 3.93
N VAL A 49 7.30 -4.18 2.89
CA VAL A 49 8.59 -3.54 2.61
C VAL A 49 8.99 -2.62 3.76
N ALA A 50 8.08 -1.80 4.28
CA ALA A 50 8.37 -0.93 5.42
C ALA A 50 8.77 -1.75 6.67
N VAL A 51 8.11 -2.88 6.89
CA VAL A 51 8.45 -3.82 7.98
C VAL A 51 9.84 -4.42 7.78
N LEU A 52 10.16 -4.91 6.58
CA LEU A 52 11.47 -5.48 6.26
C LEU A 52 12.60 -4.46 6.40
N PHE A 53 12.39 -3.23 5.93
CA PHE A 53 13.36 -2.16 6.12
C PHE A 53 13.53 -1.83 7.61
N SER A 54 12.46 -1.81 8.38
CA SER A 54 12.53 -1.55 9.83
C SER A 54 13.34 -2.61 10.57
N PHE A 55 13.24 -3.88 10.18
CA PHE A 55 14.10 -4.94 10.73
C PHE A 55 15.55 -4.89 10.22
N ALA A 56 15.78 -4.43 8.99
CA ALA A 56 17.10 -4.45 8.34
C ALA A 56 17.92 -3.16 8.49
N PHE A 57 17.30 -2.06 8.93
CA PHE A 57 17.90 -0.74 9.07
C PHE A 57 17.47 0.00 10.34
N GLY A 58 16.49 -0.54 11.08
CA GLY A 58 15.92 0.10 12.25
C GLY A 58 14.63 0.87 11.96
N VAL A 59 13.71 0.86 12.92
CA VAL A 59 12.40 1.50 12.85
C VAL A 59 12.54 3.01 12.64
N SER A 60 13.33 3.69 13.47
CA SER A 60 13.48 5.15 13.42
C SER A 60 14.04 5.64 12.07
N GLN A 61 15.00 4.91 11.49
CA GLN A 61 15.57 5.25 10.18
C GLN A 61 14.55 5.01 9.06
N THR A 62 13.79 3.92 9.13
CA THR A 62 12.77 3.60 8.12
C THR A 62 11.63 4.61 8.16
N GLU A 63 11.14 4.93 9.35
CA GLU A 63 10.06 5.90 9.52
C GLU A 63 10.45 7.31 9.05
N ALA A 64 11.71 7.72 9.23
CA ALA A 64 12.18 9.01 8.72
C ALA A 64 11.99 9.16 7.19
N THR A 65 11.91 8.05 6.43
CA THR A 65 11.62 8.09 4.99
C THR A 65 10.12 8.26 4.66
N LEU A 66 9.25 7.78 5.55
CA LEU A 66 7.78 7.80 5.46
C LEU A 66 7.18 8.36 6.76
N PRO A 67 7.38 9.66 7.05
CA PRO A 67 6.82 10.27 8.26
C PRO A 67 5.29 10.20 8.26
N GLY A 68 4.70 10.17 9.45
CA GLY A 68 3.24 9.99 9.63
C GLY A 68 2.37 10.90 8.77
N VAL A 69 2.77 12.16 8.53
CA VAL A 69 2.06 13.07 7.63
C VAL A 69 1.93 12.53 6.19
N ARG A 70 2.96 11.86 5.67
CA ARG A 70 2.92 11.24 4.34
C ARG A 70 2.05 9.99 4.34
N ILE A 71 2.11 9.19 5.40
CA ILE A 71 1.26 8.00 5.54
C ILE A 71 -0.22 8.41 5.52
N VAL A 72 -0.59 9.41 6.32
CA VAL A 72 -1.96 9.95 6.35
C VAL A 72 -2.35 10.54 4.98
N ALA A 73 -1.44 11.28 4.34
CA ALA A 73 -1.69 11.82 3.01
C ALA A 73 -1.95 10.70 1.96
N PHE A 74 -1.17 9.62 1.96
CA PHE A 74 -1.41 8.48 1.06
C PHE A 74 -2.71 7.75 1.37
N ALA A 75 -3.05 7.55 2.65
CA ALA A 75 -4.35 6.98 3.03
C ALA A 75 -5.51 7.85 2.54
N ALA A 76 -5.42 9.17 2.71
CA ALA A 76 -6.42 10.12 2.22
C ALA A 76 -6.50 10.12 0.69
N LEU A 77 -5.36 10.08 -0.02
CA LEU A 77 -5.33 9.99 -1.49
C LEU A 77 -5.98 8.70 -2.01
N GLY A 78 -5.74 7.56 -1.34
CA GLY A 78 -6.40 6.30 -1.67
C GLY A 78 -7.91 6.40 -1.51
N LEU A 79 -8.38 6.91 -0.36
CA LEU A 79 -9.81 7.11 -0.10
C LEU A 79 -10.46 8.09 -1.08
N LEU A 80 -9.80 9.21 -1.38
CA LEU A 80 -10.29 10.22 -2.33
C LEU A 80 -10.34 9.66 -3.75
N SER A 81 -9.36 8.84 -4.15
CA SER A 81 -9.34 8.20 -5.47
C SER A 81 -10.48 7.20 -5.62
N PHE A 82 -10.75 6.40 -4.58
CA PHE A 82 -11.92 5.52 -4.53
C PHE A 82 -13.22 6.31 -4.67
N ALA A 83 -13.38 7.36 -3.86
CA ALA A 83 -14.56 8.21 -3.88
C ALA A 83 -14.74 8.89 -5.24
N ALA A 84 -13.65 9.33 -5.89
CA ALA A 84 -13.68 9.95 -7.20
C ALA A 84 -14.24 9.00 -8.26
N VAL A 85 -13.80 7.74 -8.31
CA VAL A 85 -14.35 6.74 -9.26
C VAL A 85 -15.83 6.49 -8.97
N ALA A 86 -16.20 6.35 -7.70
CA ALA A 86 -17.57 6.08 -7.28
C ALA A 86 -18.54 7.22 -7.63
N VAL A 87 -18.12 8.48 -7.39
CA VAL A 87 -18.90 9.68 -7.69
C VAL A 87 -18.92 9.98 -9.18
N ALA A 88 -17.85 9.65 -9.94
CA ALA A 88 -17.84 9.84 -11.38
C ALA A 88 -18.96 9.07 -12.09
N ALA A 89 -19.35 7.89 -11.58
CA ALA A 89 -20.52 7.16 -12.08
C ALA A 89 -21.83 7.95 -11.90
N LEU A 90 -22.01 8.63 -10.75
CA LEU A 90 -23.17 9.49 -10.49
C LEU A 90 -23.24 10.68 -11.45
N VAL A 91 -22.08 11.28 -11.76
CA VAL A 91 -22.00 12.45 -12.67
C VAL A 91 -22.49 12.10 -14.08
N VAL A 92 -22.30 10.86 -14.52
CA VAL A 92 -22.81 10.36 -15.81
C VAL A 92 -24.21 9.74 -15.73
N GLY A 93 -24.93 9.97 -14.63
CA GLY A 93 -26.32 9.51 -14.45
C GLY A 93 -26.47 8.02 -14.13
N ARG A 94 -25.38 7.35 -13.70
CA ARG A 94 -25.39 5.94 -13.31
C ARG A 94 -25.38 5.78 -11.79
N PRO A 95 -25.75 4.60 -11.25
CA PRO A 95 -25.66 4.34 -9.82
C PRO A 95 -24.24 4.52 -9.26
N PHE A 96 -24.14 4.80 -7.96
CA PHE A 96 -22.86 4.87 -7.24
C PHE A 96 -22.07 3.57 -7.43
N LEU A 97 -20.76 3.67 -7.69
CA LEU A 97 -19.87 2.54 -7.99
C LEU A 97 -20.24 1.70 -9.23
N ASP A 98 -21.09 2.20 -10.15
CA ASP A 98 -21.31 1.51 -11.43
C ASP A 98 -20.04 1.55 -12.29
N THR A 99 -19.28 0.46 -12.30
CA THR A 99 -18.03 0.30 -13.08
C THR A 99 -18.27 0.16 -14.57
N THR A 100 -19.53 -0.01 -15.01
CA THR A 100 -19.90 -0.05 -16.43
C THR A 100 -20.21 1.34 -17.00
N ALA A 101 -20.18 2.38 -16.17
CA ALA A 101 -20.63 3.73 -16.51
C ALA A 101 -19.76 4.47 -17.54
N PHE A 102 -18.53 4.03 -17.78
CA PHE A 102 -17.48 4.84 -18.41
C PHE A 102 -17.22 4.56 -19.89
N GLY A 103 -18.04 3.72 -20.55
CA GLY A 103 -17.88 3.41 -21.97
C GLY A 103 -16.60 2.65 -22.34
N VAL A 104 -15.90 2.13 -21.33
CA VAL A 104 -14.71 1.27 -21.45
C VAL A 104 -14.99 -0.09 -20.81
N SER A 105 -14.07 -1.04 -20.98
CA SER A 105 -14.15 -2.32 -20.26
C SER A 105 -14.25 -2.08 -18.74
N PRO A 106 -15.21 -2.70 -18.02
CA PRO A 106 -15.37 -2.57 -16.57
C PRO A 106 -14.13 -2.98 -15.77
N VAL A 107 -13.21 -3.70 -16.40
CA VAL A 107 -11.90 -4.06 -15.85
C VAL A 107 -11.14 -2.83 -15.36
N TYR A 108 -11.06 -1.75 -16.14
CA TYR A 108 -10.22 -0.60 -15.78
C TYR A 108 -10.75 0.19 -14.58
N PRO A 109 -12.07 0.50 -14.48
CA PRO A 109 -12.62 1.13 -13.28
C PRO A 109 -12.50 0.24 -12.04
N VAL A 110 -12.61 -1.09 -12.17
CA VAL A 110 -12.41 -2.02 -11.05
C VAL A 110 -10.94 -2.03 -10.61
N GLU A 111 -9.99 -2.14 -11.54
CA GLU A 111 -8.55 -2.10 -11.23
C GLU A 111 -8.17 -0.73 -10.60
N ALA A 112 -8.78 0.38 -11.03
CA ALA A 112 -8.58 1.69 -10.40
C ALA A 112 -9.07 1.73 -8.95
N ILE A 113 -10.24 1.13 -8.66
CA ILE A 113 -10.77 0.96 -7.30
C ILE A 113 -9.82 0.08 -6.47
N GLU A 114 -9.31 -1.01 -7.02
CA GLU A 114 -8.36 -1.90 -6.35
C GLU A 114 -7.05 -1.19 -5.99
N VAL A 115 -6.49 -0.39 -6.91
CA VAL A 115 -5.30 0.42 -6.62
C VAL A 115 -5.58 1.43 -5.51
N ALA A 116 -6.73 2.11 -5.53
CA ALA A 116 -7.12 3.05 -4.49
C ALA A 116 -7.23 2.39 -3.10
N ILE A 117 -7.84 1.20 -3.04
CA ILE A 117 -7.88 0.37 -1.83
C ILE A 117 -6.47 -0.03 -1.41
N GLY A 118 -5.63 -0.46 -2.34
CA GLY A 118 -4.26 -0.90 -2.07
C GLY A 118 -3.36 0.18 -1.49
N VAL A 119 -3.45 1.40 -2.00
CA VAL A 119 -2.73 2.56 -1.43
C VAL A 119 -3.20 2.82 0.00
N THR A 120 -4.52 2.76 0.25
CA THR A 120 -5.09 2.95 1.59
C THR A 120 -4.60 1.87 2.55
N VAL A 121 -4.67 0.60 2.15
CA VAL A 121 -4.22 -0.55 2.95
C VAL A 121 -2.73 -0.47 3.23
N ALA A 122 -1.90 -0.19 2.21
CA ALA A 122 -0.46 -0.06 2.39
C ALA A 122 -0.13 1.03 3.42
N SER A 123 -0.79 2.18 3.31
CA SER A 123 -0.61 3.31 4.23
C SER A 123 -1.03 2.96 5.66
N VAL A 124 -2.23 2.38 5.84
CA VAL A 124 -2.76 2.04 7.17
C VAL A 124 -1.89 0.97 7.84
N VAL A 125 -1.51 -0.09 7.13
CA VAL A 125 -0.68 -1.16 7.70
C VAL A 125 0.71 -0.63 8.09
N THR A 126 1.34 0.17 7.24
CA THR A 126 2.63 0.81 7.59
C THR A 126 2.49 1.76 8.78
N GLY A 127 1.44 2.58 8.83
CA GLY A 127 1.17 3.47 9.95
C GLY A 127 0.96 2.73 11.26
N LEU A 128 0.09 1.70 11.27
CA LEU A 128 -0.14 0.86 12.44
C LEU A 128 1.14 0.18 12.93
N PHE A 129 1.98 -0.30 12.01
CA PHE A 129 3.27 -0.89 12.36
C PHE A 129 4.17 0.11 13.10
N PHE A 130 4.30 1.35 12.60
CA PHE A 130 5.13 2.36 13.27
C PHE A 130 4.56 2.80 14.62
N GLU A 131 3.24 2.93 14.74
CA GLU A 131 2.60 3.26 16.03
C GLU A 131 2.81 2.16 17.06
N LEU A 132 2.69 0.88 16.67
CA LEU A 132 2.99 -0.25 17.56
C LEU A 132 4.46 -0.28 17.97
N ALA A 133 5.38 -0.09 17.02
CA ALA A 133 6.80 -0.07 17.30
C ALA A 133 7.20 1.07 18.25
N ARG A 134 6.55 2.24 18.15
CA ARG A 134 6.75 3.35 19.10
C ARG A 134 6.22 3.08 20.49
N ALA A 135 5.07 2.41 20.59
CA ALA A 135 4.47 2.09 21.88
C ALA A 135 5.36 1.14 22.69
N ASP A 136 6.10 0.25 22.02
CA ASP A 136 7.07 -0.65 22.66
C ASP A 136 8.35 0.07 23.14
N ASP A 137 8.66 1.26 22.61
CA ASP A 137 9.83 2.07 22.97
C ASP A 137 9.54 3.10 24.10
N ALA A 138 8.27 3.26 24.52
CA ALA A 138 7.80 4.23 25.52
C ALA A 138 7.71 3.63 26.94
#